data_AF-A0A4P9XWX4-F1
#
_entry.id   AF-A0A4P9XWX4-F1
#
_cell.length_a   1.000
_cell.length_b   1.000
_cell.length_c   1.000
_cell.angle_alpha   90.00
_cell.angle_beta   90.00
_cell.angle_gamma   90.00
#
_symmetry.space_group_name_H-M   'P 1'
#
loop_
_entity.id
_entity.type
_entity.pdbx_description
1 polymer ?
#
loop_
_entity_poly.entity_id
_entity_poly.type
_entity_poly.pdbx_seq_one_letter_code
_entity_poly.pdbx_strand_id
1 'polypeptide(L)'
;KGQFYNIALEDTLKQECTLETTMRIMFHEKAHRRLANTYWSHWLSQQSSPRTARALDINVRFRWSGQRGATVQVRFNCLSTEFSRVKGVKGIPMRVQAETRVVSSESLSGERAFAAIKLFRDKGAERKNKDDLRHRERLVQRMRAKSSSSQRTSVDALPQAFPVTVF
;
A
#
# COMPACT_ATOMS: atom_id res chain seq x y z
N LYS A 1 11.79 -6.05 -1.83
CA LYS A 1 11.85 -7.06 -0.73
C LYS A 1 13.09 -6.79 0.08
N GLY A 2 13.02 -6.88 1.41
CA GLY A 2 14.18 -6.67 2.29
C GLY A 2 14.61 -5.21 2.48
N GLN A 3 13.88 -4.25 1.90
CA GLN A 3 14.10 -2.81 2.14
C GLN A 3 13.23 -2.34 3.31
N PHE A 4 13.77 -1.40 4.09
CA PHE A 4 13.04 -0.71 5.14
C PHE A 4 12.20 0.44 4.59
N TYR A 5 10.97 0.57 5.10
CA TYR A 5 10.03 1.64 4.80
C TYR A 5 9.59 2.29 6.11
N ASN A 6 9.54 3.61 6.14
CA ASN A 6 9.00 4.33 7.28
C ASN A 6 7.48 4.50 7.12
N ILE A 7 6.74 4.22 8.17
CA ILE A 7 5.31 4.48 8.28
C ILE A 7 5.12 5.41 9.46
N ALA A 8 4.67 6.63 9.17
CA ALA A 8 4.30 7.61 10.19
C ALA A 8 2.83 7.42 10.58
N LEU A 9 2.56 7.54 11.87
CA LEU A 9 1.24 7.56 12.48
C LEU A 9 1.10 8.87 13.23
N GLU A 10 0.03 9.58 12.94
CA GLU A 10 -0.28 10.88 13.54
C GLU A 10 -1.74 10.87 13.96
N ASP A 11 -2.01 11.35 15.17
CA ASP A 11 -3.37 11.67 15.59
C ASP A 11 -3.65 13.12 15.19
N THR A 12 -4.62 13.30 14.29
CA THR A 12 -5.01 14.63 13.79
C THR A 12 -5.59 15.51 14.90
N LEU A 13 -6.15 14.91 15.96
CA LEU A 13 -6.69 15.62 17.11
C LEU A 13 -5.60 15.94 18.16
N LYS A 14 -4.40 15.36 18.01
CA LYS A 14 -3.25 15.50 18.93
C LYS A 14 -3.65 15.34 20.39
N GLN A 15 -4.53 14.38 20.68
CA GLN A 15 -5.01 14.17 22.04
C GLN A 15 -3.89 13.66 22.95
N GLU A 16 -3.95 14.07 24.22
CA GLU A 16 -3.06 13.56 25.25
C GLU A 16 -3.53 12.18 25.72
N CYS A 17 -3.39 11.20 24.83
CA CYS A 17 -3.78 9.82 25.07
C CYS A 17 -2.68 8.85 24.61
N THR A 18 -2.71 7.65 25.19
CA THR A 18 -1.90 6.54 24.68
C THR A 18 -2.73 5.73 23.70
N LEU A 19 -2.25 5.64 22.47
CA LEU A 19 -2.81 4.84 21.41
C LEU A 19 -2.04 3.52 21.29
N GLU A 20 -2.73 2.46 20.92
CA GLU A 20 -2.13 1.19 20.59
C GLU A 20 -2.52 0.81 19.16
N THR A 21 -1.51 0.64 18.31
CA THR A 21 -1.72 0.24 16.92
C THR A 21 -1.23 -1.18 16.71
N THR A 22 -2.04 -2.00 16.07
CA THR A 22 -1.65 -3.29 15.50
C THR A 22 -1.58 -3.18 13.98
N MET A 23 -0.39 -3.36 13.40
CA MET A 23 -0.24 -3.42 11.94
C MET A 23 -0.13 -4.86 11.42
N ARG A 24 -0.74 -5.11 10.26
CA ARG A 24 -0.78 -6.42 9.61
C ARG A 24 -0.61 -6.27 8.11
N ILE A 25 0.07 -7.22 7.48
CA ILE A 25 0.04 -7.40 6.03
C ILE A 25 -1.04 -8.42 5.67
N MET A 26 -1.85 -8.12 4.67
CA MET A 26 -2.93 -9.01 4.22
C MET A 26 -3.20 -8.87 2.71
N PHE A 27 -4.04 -9.75 2.17
CA PHE A 27 -4.48 -9.65 0.78
C PHE A 27 -5.50 -8.52 0.58
N HIS A 28 -5.35 -7.78 -0.51
CA HIS A 28 -6.19 -6.61 -0.75
C HIS A 28 -7.61 -6.97 -1.19
N GLU A 29 -7.79 -8.00 -2.01
CA GLU A 29 -9.14 -8.35 -2.48
C GLU A 29 -9.83 -9.33 -1.54
N LYS A 30 -11.16 -9.21 -1.42
CA LYS A 30 -11.97 -10.09 -0.57
C LYS A 30 -11.85 -11.57 -0.98
N ALA A 31 -11.81 -11.85 -2.29
CA ALA A 31 -11.61 -13.20 -2.80
C ALA A 31 -10.28 -13.81 -2.33
N HIS A 32 -9.19 -13.05 -2.46
CA HIS A 32 -7.87 -13.48 -2.00
C HIS A 32 -7.79 -13.63 -0.47
N ARG A 33 -8.49 -12.78 0.30
CA ARG A 33 -8.55 -12.91 1.77
C ARG A 33 -9.23 -14.21 2.23
N ARG A 34 -10.25 -14.69 1.51
CA ARG A 34 -10.90 -15.98 1.84
C ARG A 34 -9.93 -17.16 1.69
N LEU A 35 -8.94 -17.04 0.81
CA LEU A 35 -7.91 -18.05 0.56
C LEU A 35 -6.59 -17.73 1.28
N ALA A 36 -6.60 -16.84 2.28
CA ALA A 36 -5.38 -16.33 2.89
C ALA A 36 -4.51 -17.45 3.47
N ASN A 37 -5.11 -18.43 4.17
CA ASN A 37 -4.38 -19.56 4.74
C ASN A 37 -3.65 -20.35 3.63
N THR A 38 -4.30 -20.59 2.50
CA THR A 38 -3.69 -21.29 1.36
C THR A 38 -2.49 -20.53 0.80
N TYR A 39 -2.62 -19.22 0.61
CA TYR A 39 -1.53 -18.40 0.08
C TYR A 39 -0.37 -18.25 1.06
N TRP A 40 -0.65 -18.02 2.35
CA TRP A 40 0.39 -17.90 3.36
C TRP A 40 1.13 -19.22 3.59
N SER A 41 0.41 -20.35 3.62
CA SER A 41 1.05 -21.68 3.70
C SER A 41 1.91 -21.97 2.46
N HIS A 42 1.44 -21.61 1.27
CA HIS A 42 2.22 -21.77 0.05
C HIS A 42 3.47 -20.88 0.02
N TRP A 43 3.37 -19.64 0.49
CA TRP A 43 4.53 -18.76 0.63
C TRP A 43 5.51 -19.33 1.65
N LEU A 44 5.02 -19.82 2.78
CA LEU A 44 5.83 -20.36 3.86
C LEU A 44 6.61 -21.61 3.44
N SER A 45 5.98 -22.49 2.64
CA SER A 45 6.62 -23.70 2.12
C SER A 45 7.76 -23.43 1.14
N GLN A 46 7.87 -22.21 0.62
CA GLN A 46 8.96 -21.78 -0.27
C GLN A 46 10.14 -21.17 0.49
N GLN A 47 10.02 -20.93 1.80
CA GLN A 47 11.08 -20.28 2.58
C GLN A 47 12.11 -21.33 3.02
N SER A 48 13.39 -20.95 3.01
CA SER A 48 14.48 -21.83 3.48
C SER A 48 14.34 -22.24 4.94
N SER A 49 13.71 -21.39 5.76
CA SER A 49 13.44 -21.67 7.18
C SER A 49 11.99 -21.30 7.53
N PRO A 50 11.02 -22.19 7.26
CA PRO A 50 9.59 -21.92 7.45
C PRO A 50 9.22 -21.51 8.89
N ARG A 51 9.90 -22.06 9.91
CA ARG A 51 9.58 -21.79 11.32
C ARG A 51 9.89 -20.36 11.75
N THR A 52 10.93 -19.76 11.18
CA THR A 52 11.41 -18.41 11.52
C THR A 52 11.02 -17.36 10.49
N ALA A 53 10.51 -17.79 9.32
CA ALA A 53 10.10 -16.89 8.26
C ALA A 53 8.95 -15.97 8.71
N ARG A 54 9.13 -14.68 8.44
CA ARG A 54 8.16 -13.62 8.73
C ARG A 54 7.99 -12.79 7.46
N ALA A 55 6.76 -12.67 6.96
CA ALA A 55 6.48 -11.82 5.80
C ALA A 55 6.68 -10.33 6.12
N LEU A 56 6.53 -9.98 7.39
CA LEU A 56 6.76 -8.68 7.99
C LEU A 56 7.57 -8.90 9.27
N ASP A 57 8.75 -8.30 9.40
CA ASP A 57 9.68 -8.62 10.50
C ASP A 57 9.20 -8.20 11.90
N ILE A 58 8.27 -7.25 11.97
CA ILE A 58 7.80 -6.73 13.25
C ILE A 58 6.49 -7.44 13.62
N ASN A 59 6.39 -7.88 14.88
CA ASN A 59 5.12 -8.24 15.49
C ASN A 59 4.44 -6.93 15.90
N VAL A 60 3.68 -6.33 14.97
CA VAL A 60 3.46 -4.87 14.91
C VAL A 60 2.39 -4.35 15.85
N ARG A 61 2.39 -4.78 17.11
CA ARG A 61 1.57 -4.16 18.16
C ARG A 61 2.45 -3.25 19.00
N PHE A 62 2.20 -1.96 18.96
CA PHE A 62 2.99 -0.97 19.70
C PHE A 62 2.10 0.16 20.22
N ARG A 63 2.55 0.78 21.32
CA ARG A 63 1.90 1.93 21.93
C ARG A 63 2.64 3.21 21.57
N TRP A 64 1.89 4.29 21.38
CA TRP A 64 2.42 5.61 21.04
C TRP A 64 1.54 6.72 21.60
N SER A 65 2.07 7.94 21.66
CA SER A 65 1.37 9.12 22.17
C SER A 65 0.65 9.83 21.03
N GLY A 66 -0.67 10.04 21.14
CA GLY A 66 -1.45 10.77 20.14
C GLY A 66 -0.87 12.16 19.84
N GLN A 67 -0.50 12.89 20.90
CA GLN A 67 0.13 14.22 20.78
C GLN A 67 1.46 14.23 20.02
N ARG A 68 2.27 13.17 20.11
CA ARG A 68 3.63 13.12 19.51
C ARG A 68 3.70 12.37 18.18
N GLY A 69 2.74 11.51 17.89
CA GLY A 69 2.84 10.59 16.76
C GLY A 69 3.83 9.44 16.99
N ALA A 70 3.96 8.59 15.98
CA ALA A 70 4.97 7.54 15.93
C ALA A 70 5.47 7.34 14.50
N THR A 71 6.74 6.93 14.35
CA THR A 71 7.25 6.42 13.08
C THR A 71 7.79 5.02 13.31
N VAL A 72 7.30 4.06 12.54
CA VAL A 72 7.77 2.68 12.57
C VAL A 72 8.47 2.32 11.27
N GLN A 73 9.61 1.65 11.40
CA GLN A 73 10.37 1.18 10.26
C GLN A 73 9.99 -0.28 9.98
N VAL A 74 9.37 -0.55 8.84
CA VAL A 74 8.91 -1.90 8.47
C VAL A 74 9.72 -2.47 7.32
N ARG A 75 9.96 -3.78 7.35
CA ARG A 75 10.61 -4.52 6.26
C ARG A 75 9.71 -5.66 5.80
N PHE A 76 9.49 -5.71 4.48
CA PHE A 76 8.68 -6.75 3.84
C PHE A 76 9.56 -7.83 3.21
N ASN A 77 9.32 -9.08 3.60
CA ASN A 77 10.11 -10.24 3.16
C ASN A 77 9.38 -11.13 2.14
N CYS A 78 8.17 -10.74 1.74
CA CYS A 78 7.43 -11.39 0.67
C CYS A 78 7.34 -10.51 -0.59
N LEU A 79 6.99 -11.12 -1.72
CA LEU A 79 6.67 -10.45 -2.98
C LEU A 79 5.23 -10.71 -3.36
N SER A 80 4.61 -9.77 -4.07
CA SER A 80 3.24 -9.98 -4.55
C SER A 80 3.12 -11.21 -5.49
N THR A 81 4.20 -11.59 -6.18
CA THR A 81 4.23 -12.77 -7.07
C THR A 81 4.56 -14.09 -6.37
N GLU A 82 5.09 -14.08 -5.14
CA GLU A 82 5.45 -15.33 -4.41
C GLU A 82 4.20 -16.11 -3.92
N PHE A 83 3.02 -15.49 -3.98
CA PHE A 83 1.75 -16.12 -3.59
C PHE A 83 1.04 -16.84 -4.74
N SER A 84 1.60 -16.81 -5.95
CA SER A 84 1.08 -17.55 -7.11
C SER A 84 2.01 -18.70 -7.49
N ARG A 85 1.42 -19.84 -7.84
CA ARG A 85 2.16 -21.00 -8.41
C ARG A 85 2.58 -20.76 -9.87
N VAL A 86 1.88 -19.87 -10.56
CA VAL A 86 2.08 -19.63 -11.99
C VAL A 86 3.11 -18.53 -12.19
N LYS A 87 4.17 -18.84 -12.94
CA LYS A 87 5.18 -17.86 -13.34
C LYS A 87 4.61 -16.90 -14.39
N GLY A 88 5.08 -15.65 -14.41
CA GLY A 88 4.65 -14.66 -15.40
C GLY A 88 3.28 -14.00 -15.14
N VAL A 89 2.62 -14.27 -14.01
CA VAL A 89 1.34 -13.63 -13.69
C VAL A 89 1.49 -12.28 -13.01
N LYS A 90 0.42 -11.49 -13.07
CA LYS A 90 0.24 -10.30 -12.25
C LYS A 90 0.19 -10.72 -10.78
N GLY A 91 1.18 -10.29 -9.98
CA GLY A 91 1.24 -10.61 -8.55
C GLY A 91 -0.04 -10.25 -7.79
N ILE A 92 -0.33 -10.97 -6.72
CA ILE A 92 -1.54 -10.84 -5.93
C ILE A 92 -1.55 -9.46 -5.22
N PRO A 93 -2.64 -8.68 -5.34
CA PRO A 93 -2.77 -7.40 -4.65
C PRO A 93 -2.70 -7.56 -3.13
N MET A 94 -1.88 -6.76 -2.47
CA MET A 94 -1.66 -6.79 -1.02
C MET A 94 -2.01 -5.44 -0.39
N ARG A 95 -2.21 -5.42 0.92
CA ARG A 95 -2.37 -4.19 1.69
C ARG A 95 -1.68 -4.30 3.05
N VAL A 96 -1.23 -3.17 3.56
CA VAL A 96 -0.91 -3.00 4.97
C VAL A 96 -2.16 -2.46 5.64
N GLN A 97 -2.56 -3.03 6.77
CA GLN A 97 -3.66 -2.55 7.60
C GLN A 97 -3.10 -2.13 8.95
N ALA A 98 -3.50 -0.95 9.42
CA ALA A 98 -3.27 -0.48 10.78
C ALA A 98 -4.61 -0.44 11.51
N GLU A 99 -4.65 -1.02 12.70
CA GLU A 99 -5.80 -0.99 13.60
C GLU A 99 -5.37 -0.29 14.89
N THR A 100 -5.91 0.89 15.16
CA THR A 100 -5.51 1.77 16.26
C THR A 100 -6.65 1.89 17.25
N ARG A 101 -6.34 1.81 18.55
CA ARG A 101 -7.31 1.99 19.63
C ARG A 101 -6.73 2.82 20.77
N VAL A 102 -7.59 3.55 21.48
CA VAL A 102 -7.20 4.29 22.68
C VAL A 102 -7.08 3.31 23.84
N VAL A 103 -5.93 3.30 24.53
CA VAL A 103 -5.64 2.31 25.59
C VAL A 103 -6.58 2.45 26.79
N SER A 104 -6.99 3.67 27.14
CA SER A 104 -7.91 3.95 28.26
C SER A 104 -9.38 3.75 27.91
N SER A 105 -9.71 3.49 26.65
CA SER A 105 -11.10 3.29 26.23
C SER A 105 -11.47 1.81 26.30
N GLU A 106 -12.53 1.50 27.03
CA GLU A 106 -13.15 0.17 27.00
C GLU A 106 -13.91 -0.09 25.68
N SER A 107 -14.00 0.91 24.80
CA SER A 107 -14.63 0.74 23.49
C SER A 107 -13.86 -0.25 22.62
N LEU A 108 -14.59 -1.21 22.06
CA LEU A 108 -14.06 -2.21 21.12
C LEU A 108 -13.84 -1.63 19.70
N SER A 109 -14.28 -0.40 19.45
CA SER A 109 -14.22 0.26 18.14
C SER A 109 -12.89 1.00 17.95
N GLY A 110 -11.88 0.28 17.47
CA GLY A 110 -10.64 0.88 16.97
C GLY A 110 -10.80 1.42 15.54
N GLU A 111 -10.05 2.48 15.22
CA GLU A 111 -9.91 2.99 13.86
C GLU A 111 -9.12 1.98 13.00
N ARG A 112 -9.52 1.81 11.75
CA ARG A 112 -8.83 0.93 10.79
C ARG A 112 -8.48 1.70 9.53
N ALA A 113 -7.18 1.82 9.26
CA ALA A 113 -6.65 2.37 8.02
C ALA A 113 -5.96 1.27 7.20
N PHE A 114 -5.89 1.43 5.89
CA PHE A 114 -5.10 0.55 5.04
C PHE A 114 -4.45 1.27 3.87
N ALA A 115 -3.30 0.77 3.45
CA ALA A 115 -2.62 1.18 2.22
C ALA A 115 -2.47 -0.02 1.29
N ALA A 116 -2.89 0.11 0.03
CA ALA A 116 -2.61 -0.90 -0.98
C ALA A 116 -1.11 -0.89 -1.30
N ILE A 117 -0.50 -2.08 -1.33
CA ILE A 117 0.93 -2.23 -1.58
C ILE A 117 1.19 -3.27 -2.67
N LYS A 118 2.29 -3.06 -3.38
CA LYS A 118 2.83 -4.02 -4.34
C LYS A 118 4.32 -4.18 -4.12
N LEU A 119 4.75 -5.41 -3.88
CA LEU A 119 6.10 -5.72 -3.45
C LEU A 119 6.89 -6.35 -4.60
N PHE A 120 8.04 -5.75 -4.92
CA PHE A 120 8.88 -6.12 -6.05
C PHE A 120 10.25 -6.64 -5.59
N ARG A 121 10.91 -7.42 -6.47
CA ARG A 121 12.34 -7.74 -6.36
C ARG A 121 13.17 -6.57 -6.86
N ASP A 122 14.35 -6.41 -6.27
CA ASP A 122 15.37 -5.47 -6.70
C ASP A 122 14.78 -4.06 -6.94
N LYS A 123 15.17 -3.43 -8.05
CA LYS A 123 14.65 -2.14 -8.51
C LYS A 123 13.33 -2.23 -9.28
N GLY A 124 12.53 -3.26 -9.02
CA GLY A 124 11.31 -3.53 -9.76
C GLY A 124 10.22 -2.48 -9.54
N ALA A 125 10.16 -1.85 -8.36
CA ALA A 125 9.22 -0.77 -8.07
C ALA A 125 9.57 0.48 -8.89
N GLU A 126 10.84 0.85 -8.94
CA GLU A 126 11.35 2.01 -9.68
C GLU A 126 11.14 1.83 -11.19
N ARG A 127 11.43 0.63 -11.73
CA ARG A 127 11.12 0.32 -13.14
C ARG A 127 9.62 0.45 -13.42
N LYS A 128 8.77 -0.07 -12.54
CA LYS A 128 7.31 0.00 -12.72
C LYS A 128 6.81 1.45 -12.71
N ASN A 129 7.28 2.28 -11.77
CA ASN A 129 6.95 3.70 -11.74
C ASN A 129 7.40 4.42 -13.02
N LYS A 130 8.61 4.14 -13.51
CA LYS A 130 9.11 4.71 -14.76
C LYS A 130 8.25 4.30 -15.95
N ASP A 131 7.81 3.04 -16.02
CA ASP A 131 6.96 2.53 -17.10
C ASP A 131 5.55 3.13 -17.05
N ASP A 132 4.98 3.23 -15.85
CA ASP A 132 3.66 3.82 -15.64
C ASP A 132 3.65 5.32 -15.97
N LEU A 133 4.72 6.04 -15.64
CA LEU A 133 4.90 7.45 -16.03
C LEU A 133 4.94 7.59 -17.56
N ARG A 134 5.78 6.82 -18.26
CA ARG A 134 5.86 6.82 -19.74
C ARG A 134 4.52 6.45 -20.38
N HIS A 135 3.77 5.53 -19.76
CA HIS A 135 2.46 5.14 -20.26
C HIS A 135 1.43 6.27 -20.10
N ARG A 136 1.41 6.95 -18.95
CA ARG A 136 0.54 8.11 -18.71
C ARG A 136 0.83 9.25 -19.67
N GLU A 137 2.10 9.57 -19.91
CA GLU A 137 2.51 10.60 -20.87
C GLU A 137 2.01 10.28 -22.29
N ARG A 138 2.17 9.04 -22.75
CA ARG A 138 1.65 8.59 -24.05
C ARG A 138 0.14 8.68 -24.14
N LEU A 139 -0.58 8.39 -23.06
CA LEU A 139 -2.03 8.50 -23.02
C LEU A 139 -2.48 9.97 -23.16
N VAL A 140 -1.84 10.88 -22.42
CA VAL A 140 -2.09 12.32 -22.50
C VAL A 140 -1.81 12.85 -23.91
N GLN A 141 -0.69 12.43 -24.53
CA GLN A 141 -0.37 12.82 -25.90
C GLN A 141 -1.44 12.37 -26.91
N ARG A 142 -1.94 11.13 -26.81
CA ARG A 142 -3.04 10.65 -27.67
C ARG A 142 -4.34 11.41 -27.46
N MET A 143 -4.66 11.77 -26.21
CA MET A 143 -5.85 12.58 -25.90
C MET A 143 -5.74 13.98 -26.53
N ARG A 144 -4.56 14.62 -26.43
CA ARG A 144 -4.29 15.92 -27.08
C ARG A 144 -4.35 15.85 -28.61
N ALA A 145 -3.83 14.79 -29.20
CA ALA A 145 -3.90 14.58 -30.65
C ALA A 145 -5.35 14.38 -31.15
N LYS A 146 -6.20 13.73 -30.35
CA LYS A 146 -7.63 13.58 -30.64
C LYS A 146 -8.43 14.86 -30.43
N SER A 147 -8.09 15.69 -29.43
CA SER A 147 -8.72 17.00 -29.25
C SER A 147 -8.33 17.97 -30.38
N SER A 148 -7.11 17.90 -30.90
CA SER A 148 -6.71 18.71 -32.08
C SER A 148 -7.38 18.26 -33.38
N SER A 149 -7.83 17.01 -33.48
CA SER A 149 -8.62 16.54 -34.64
C SER A 149 -10.12 16.85 -34.55
N SER A 150 -10.61 17.32 -33.39
CA SER A 150 -12.02 17.64 -33.16
C SER A 150 -12.32 19.16 -33.05
N GLN A 151 -11.33 20.03 -33.23
CA GLN A 151 -11.54 21.48 -33.31
C GLN A 151 -11.31 21.98 -34.75
N ARG A 152 -12.35 21.82 -35.58
CA ARG A 152 -12.73 22.82 -36.58
C ARG A 152 -14.18 23.22 -36.34
N THR A 153 -14.45 23.86 -35.20
CA THR A 153 -15.51 24.87 -35.08
C THR A 153 -15.37 25.60 -33.73
N SER A 154 -15.35 26.93 -33.86
CA SER A 154 -15.59 28.00 -32.88
C SER A 154 -14.71 28.10 -31.62
N VAL A 155 -14.02 29.24 -31.59
CA VAL A 155 -13.37 29.94 -30.48
C VAL A 155 -14.28 30.10 -29.26
N ASP A 156 -13.75 29.82 -28.07
CA ASP A 156 -13.71 30.72 -26.89
C ASP A 156 -13.62 30.00 -25.54
N ALA A 157 -12.86 30.65 -24.64
CA ALA A 157 -12.76 30.47 -23.20
C ALA A 157 -12.01 29.23 -22.64
N LEU A 158 -10.74 29.45 -22.26
CA LEU A 158 -10.05 28.67 -21.24
C LEU A 158 -10.68 28.92 -19.86
N PRO A 159 -10.70 27.91 -18.97
CA PRO A 159 -10.26 28.18 -17.61
C PRO A 159 -9.19 27.21 -17.10
N GLN A 160 -8.34 27.81 -16.26
CA GLN A 160 -7.26 27.33 -15.42
C GLN A 160 -7.24 25.84 -15.01
N ALA A 161 -6.01 25.32 -15.02
CA ALA A 161 -5.63 24.08 -14.37
C ALA A 161 -5.65 24.19 -12.84
N PHE A 162 -6.06 23.10 -12.18
CA PHE A 162 -5.64 22.77 -10.83
C PHE A 162 -5.34 21.27 -10.74
N PRO A 163 -4.08 20.84 -10.53
CA PRO A 163 -3.80 19.50 -10.07
C PRO A 163 -3.64 19.54 -8.55
N VAL A 164 -4.67 19.14 -7.82
CA VAL A 164 -4.52 18.75 -6.42
C VAL A 164 -5.15 17.37 -6.26
N THR A 165 -4.31 16.35 -6.10
CA THR A 165 -4.70 15.10 -5.46
C THR A 165 -3.79 14.96 -4.26
N VAL A 166 -4.31 15.32 -3.09
CA VAL A 166 -3.71 15.01 -1.79
C VAL A 166 -4.07 13.55 -1.47
N PHE A 167 -3.10 12.81 -0.94
CA PHE A 167 -3.29 11.45 -0.45
C PHE A 167 -4.07 11.43 0.87
#